data_AF-A0A7V9N6L0-F1
#
_entry.id   AF-A0A7V9N6L0-F1
#
_cell.length_a   1.000
_cell.length_b   1.000
_cell.length_c   1.000
_cell.angle_alpha   90.00
_cell.angle_beta   90.00
_cell.angle_gamma   90.00
#
_symmetry.space_group_name_H-M   'P 1'
#
loop_
_entity.id
_entity.type
_entity.pdbx_description
1 polymer ?
#
loop_
_entity_poly.entity_id
_entity_poly.type
_entity_poly.pdbx_seq_one_letter_code
_entity_poly.pdbx_strand_id
1 'polypeptide(L)' 'ERRGWRRWETSWQPTPGKHLVMARATDERRLSQPSVAAWNSKGYLMNAIQEIVVQVAD' A
#
# COMPACT_ATOMS: atom_id res chain seq x y z
N GLU A 1 4.48 20.25 -8.81
CA GLU A 1 3.05 20.45 -8.49
C GLU A 1 2.63 19.66 -7.25
N ARG A 2 1.73 20.18 -6.38
CA ARG A 2 1.33 19.56 -5.09
C ARG A 2 0.16 18.56 -5.22
N ARG A 3 -0.66 18.69 -6.26
CA ARG A 3 -1.92 17.93 -6.42
C ARG A 3 -1.80 16.70 -7.35
N GLY A 4 -0.58 16.32 -7.71
CA GLY A 4 -0.31 15.09 -8.46
C GLY A 4 0.10 13.95 -7.54
N TRP A 5 -0.18 12.72 -7.95
CA TRP A 5 0.36 11.53 -7.28
C TRP A 5 1.89 11.54 -7.32
N ARG A 6 2.50 10.95 -6.29
CA ARG A 6 3.95 10.74 -6.24
C ARG A 6 4.23 9.32 -6.68
N ARG A 7 4.83 9.19 -7.87
CA ARG A 7 5.42 7.91 -8.28
C ARG A 7 6.57 7.59 -7.33
N TRP A 8 6.62 6.34 -6.90
CA TRP A 8 7.70 5.81 -6.09
C TRP A 8 8.04 4.41 -6.61
N GLU A 9 9.26 3.99 -6.34
CA GLU A 9 9.75 2.65 -6.62
C GLU A 9 10.71 2.24 -5.49
N THR A 10 10.88 0.95 -5.30
CA THR A 10 11.86 0.39 -4.37
C THR A 10 12.44 -0.88 -4.96
N SER A 11 13.75 -1.05 -4.83
CA SER A 11 14.43 -2.27 -5.23
C SER A 11 14.27 -3.32 -4.14
N TRP A 12 13.85 -4.51 -4.52
CA TRP A 12 13.66 -5.64 -3.62
C TRP A 12 14.31 -6.89 -4.21
N GLN A 13 15.06 -7.63 -3.38
CA GLN A 13 15.69 -8.90 -3.73
C GLN A 13 15.01 -10.01 -2.91
N PRO A 14 13.90 -10.58 -3.41
CA PRO A 14 13.21 -11.64 -2.70
C PRO A 14 13.96 -12.97 -2.74
N THR A 15 13.81 -13.78 -1.70
CA THR A 15 14.06 -15.22 -1.78
C THR A 15 12.88 -15.91 -2.48
N PRO A 16 13.07 -17.09 -3.11
CA PRO A 16 11.95 -17.89 -3.58
C PRO A 16 10.89 -18.13 -2.49
N GLY A 17 9.64 -18.23 -2.90
CA GLY A 17 8.51 -18.42 -2.00
C GLY A 17 7.42 -17.34 -2.09
N LYS A 18 6.45 -17.46 -1.19
CA LYS A 18 5.28 -16.58 -1.11
C LYS A 18 5.58 -15.37 -0.22
N HIS A 19 5.32 -14.17 -0.74
CA HIS A 19 5.52 -12.91 -0.04
C HIS A 19 4.23 -12.08 -0.04
N LEU A 20 4.02 -11.33 1.05
CA LEU A 20 2.99 -10.31 1.13
C LEU A 20 3.63 -8.94 0.94
N VAL A 21 3.37 -8.32 -0.21
CA VAL A 21 3.85 -6.98 -0.54
C VAL A 21 2.79 -5.97 -0.13
N MET A 22 3.22 -4.92 0.57
CA MET A 22 2.37 -3.84 1.07
C MET A 22 3.00 -2.49 0.76
N ALA A 23 2.15 -1.47 0.59
CA ALA A 23 2.57 -0.08 0.46
C ALA A 23 1.77 0.83 1.40
N ARG A 24 2.46 1.74 2.09
CA ARG A 24 1.85 2.70 3.04
C ARG A 24 2.41 4.10 2.82
N ALA A 25 1.54 5.04 2.45
CA ALA A 25 1.89 6.44 2.33
C ALA A 25 1.65 7.21 3.65
N THR A 26 2.44 8.26 3.87
CA THR A 26 2.25 9.28 4.92
C THR A 26 2.33 10.67 4.28
N ASP A 27 1.38 11.55 4.59
CA ASP A 27 1.34 12.91 4.04
C ASP A 27 2.10 13.95 4.90
N GLU A 28 2.16 15.19 4.43
CA GLU A 28 2.82 16.30 5.14
C GLU A 28 2.15 16.68 6.47
N ARG A 29 0.91 16.23 6.70
CA ARG A 29 0.17 16.40 7.96
C ARG A 29 0.43 15.23 8.92
N ARG A 30 1.34 14.32 8.55
CA ARG A 30 1.69 13.08 9.27
C ARG A 30 0.53 12.10 9.37
N LEU A 31 -0.41 12.15 8.42
CA LEU A 31 -1.49 11.16 8.32
C LEU A 31 -1.01 9.99 7.46
N SER A 32 -1.12 8.77 7.99
CA SER A 32 -0.79 7.54 7.28
C SER A 32 -2.04 6.71 7.00
N GLN A 33 -1.99 5.90 5.95
CA GLN A 33 -3.04 4.91 5.68
C GLN A 33 -3.22 3.95 6.89
N PRO A 34 -4.45 3.54 7.23
CA PRO A 34 -4.70 2.51 8.23
C PRO A 34 -4.46 1.10 7.67
N SER A 35 -4.23 0.10 8.52
CA SER A 35 -4.20 -1.32 8.09
C SER A 35 -5.58 -1.81 7.65
N VAL A 36 -6.64 -1.32 8.29
CA VAL A 36 -8.03 -1.64 7.96
C VAL A 36 -8.78 -0.32 7.75
N ALA A 37 -9.50 -0.19 6.63
CA ALA A 37 -10.32 0.99 6.37
C ALA A 37 -11.56 0.96 7.27
N ALA A 38 -12.02 2.15 7.68
CA ALA A 38 -13.29 2.27 8.38
C ALA A 38 -14.45 1.85 7.47
N TRP A 39 -15.25 0.89 7.93
CA TRP A 39 -16.41 0.44 7.18
C TRP A 39 -17.49 1.52 7.12
N ASN A 40 -18.15 1.65 5.97
CA ASN A 40 -19.37 2.43 5.82
C ASN A 40 -20.29 1.77 4.79
N SER A 41 -21.60 1.94 4.97
CA SER A 41 -22.63 1.26 4.18
C SER A 41 -22.64 1.63 2.69
N LYS A 42 -21.98 2.72 2.29
CA LYS A 42 -21.89 3.18 0.90
C LYS A 42 -20.57 2.77 0.21
N GLY A 43 -19.62 2.20 0.94
CA GLY A 43 -18.33 1.74 0.38
C GLY A 43 -17.34 2.85 0.04
N TYR A 44 -17.41 4.03 0.67
CA TYR A 44 -16.50 5.14 0.39
C TYR A 44 -15.19 5.10 1.22
N LEU A 45 -14.22 5.93 0.82
CA LEU A 45 -12.98 6.20 1.57
C LEU A 45 -12.11 4.95 1.83
N MET A 46 -12.11 3.97 0.92
CA MET A 46 -11.18 2.85 0.99
C MET A 46 -9.75 3.36 0.82
N ASN A 47 -9.04 3.50 1.93
CA ASN A 47 -7.66 3.99 1.98
C ASN A 47 -6.73 3.06 2.78
N ALA A 48 -7.18 1.82 3.09
CA ALA A 48 -6.35 0.85 3.78
C ALA A 48 -5.05 0.55 3.01
N ILE A 49 -4.06 0.01 3.71
CA ILE A 49 -2.88 -0.58 3.09
C ILE A 49 -3.35 -1.66 2.11
N GLN A 50 -2.90 -1.55 0.86
CA GLN A 50 -3.16 -2.59 -0.13
C GLN A 50 -2.17 -3.73 0.07
N GLU A 51 -2.70 -4.94 0.09
CA GLU A 51 -1.97 -6.19 0.23
C GLU A 51 -1.94 -6.93 -1.11
N ILE A 52 -0.75 -7.27 -1.58
CA ILE A 52 -0.54 -8.05 -2.81
C ILE A 52 0.29 -9.27 -2.47
N VAL A 53 -0.25 -10.45 -2.73
CA VAL A 53 0.49 -11.70 -2.60
C VAL A 53 1.28 -11.94 -3.88
N VAL A 54 2.58 -12.14 -3.74
CA VAL A 54 3.50 -12.46 -4.85
C VAL A 54 4.12 -13.82 -4.59
N GLN A 55 4.13 -14.69 -5.60
CA GLN A 55 4.91 -15.92 -5.61
C GLN A 55 6.20 -15.68 -6.38
N VAL A 56 7.34 -15.89 -5.75
CA VAL A 56 8.66 -15.85 -6.38
C VAL A 56 9.06 -17.30 -6.66
N ALA A 57 9.30 -17.60 -7.93
CA ALA A 57 9.77 -18.91 -8.35
C ALA A 57 11.24 -19.12 -7.94
N ASP A 58 11.68 -20.37 -7.92
CA ASP A 58 13.09 -20.74 -7.77
C ASP A 58 13.94 -20.27 -8.96
#